data_AF-A0A7C5PCF9-F1
#
_entry.id   AF-A0A7C5PCF9-F1
#
_cell.length_a   1.000
_cell.length_b   1.000
_cell.length_c   1.000
_cell.angle_alpha   90.00
_cell.angle_beta   90.00
_cell.angle_gamma   90.00
#
_symmetry.space_group_name_H-M   'P 1'
#
loop_
_entity.id
_entity.type
_entity.pdbx_description
1 polymer ?
#
loop_
_entity_poly.entity_id
_entity_poly.type
_entity_poly.pdbx_seq_one_letter_code
_entity_poly.pdbx_strand_id
1 'polypeptide(L)'
;MASIDALDTELLYAVAEATKQQRQISTWELAKKYAETPSERNTLDGVFRYRLNKLVEKGLLEKTIIKKNKRKITLFQLPQTTVCYNGSFFIFTNPITILACPYFPKKCPSLCKPVIFERNQKIIVKGCPLIQNAPEQLKQLIYQHLEKP
;
A
#
# COMPACT_ATOMS: atom_id res chain seq x y z
N MET A 1 6.71 8.32 -13.99
CA MET A 1 6.04 7.85 -12.75
C MET A 1 6.87 8.27 -11.56
N ALA A 2 6.30 9.04 -10.62
CA ALA A 2 7.00 9.37 -9.37
C ALA A 2 7.17 8.11 -8.51
N SER A 3 8.41 7.69 -8.26
CA SER A 3 8.76 6.53 -7.45
C SER A 3 8.21 6.66 -6.02
N ILE A 4 7.87 5.52 -5.41
CA ILE A 4 7.63 5.44 -3.96
C ILE A 4 8.98 5.66 -3.28
N ASP A 5 9.10 6.69 -2.45
CA ASP A 5 10.33 6.97 -1.70
C ASP A 5 10.27 6.39 -0.26
N ALA A 6 11.30 6.66 0.53
CA ALA A 6 11.41 6.15 1.90
C ALA A 6 10.25 6.61 2.81
N LEU A 7 9.85 7.88 2.72
CA LEU A 7 8.76 8.42 3.54
C LEU A 7 7.41 7.84 3.12
N ASP A 8 7.18 7.68 1.82
CA ASP A 8 5.97 6.99 1.33
C ASP A 8 5.88 5.55 1.85
N THR A 9 7.02 4.86 1.87
CA THR A 9 7.13 3.49 2.37
C THR A 9 6.81 3.43 3.88
N GLU A 10 7.38 4.34 4.67
CA GLU A 10 7.13 4.43 6.11
C GLU A 10 5.65 4.71 6.42
N LEU A 11 5.04 5.65 5.67
CA LEU A 11 3.62 5.97 5.81
C LEU A 11 2.73 4.77 5.42
N LEU A 12 3.04 4.07 4.34
CA LEU A 12 2.34 2.84 3.96
C LEU A 12 2.40 1.79 5.06
N TYR A 13 3.56 1.60 5.69
CA TYR A 13 3.72 0.65 6.79
C TYR A 13 2.93 1.07 8.03
N ALA A 14 2.96 2.35 8.41
CA ALA A 14 2.17 2.83 9.53
C ALA A 14 0.65 2.64 9.30
N VAL A 15 0.17 2.81 8.07
CA VAL A 15 -1.22 2.50 7.69
C VAL A 15 -1.48 0.99 7.68
N ALA A 16 -0.52 0.19 7.24
CA ALA A 16 -0.63 -1.27 7.26
C ALA A 16 -0.79 -1.81 8.69
N GLU A 17 -0.04 -1.28 9.65
CA GLU A 17 -0.12 -1.61 11.08
C GLU A 17 -1.52 -1.34 11.64
N ALA A 18 -2.08 -0.17 11.34
CA ALA A 18 -3.44 0.16 11.73
C ALA A 18 -4.47 -0.80 11.07
N THR A 19 -4.30 -1.10 9.79
CA THR A 19 -5.24 -1.94 9.04
C THR A 19 -5.23 -3.39 9.53
N LYS A 20 -4.07 -3.93 9.91
CA LYS A 20 -3.94 -5.26 10.55
C LYS A 20 -4.75 -5.35 11.85
N GLN A 21 -4.88 -4.24 12.56
CA GLN A 21 -5.69 -4.13 13.77
C GLN A 21 -7.16 -3.79 13.47
N GLN A 22 -7.59 -3.92 12.20
CA GLN A 22 -8.92 -3.58 11.72
C GLN A 22 -9.31 -2.11 11.98
N ARG A 23 -8.32 -1.21 11.93
CA ARG A 23 -8.51 0.23 12.16
C ARG A 23 -8.05 1.04 10.95
N GLN A 24 -8.75 2.16 10.73
CA GLN A 24 -8.30 3.21 9.83
C GLN A 24 -7.54 4.28 10.63
N ILE A 25 -6.58 4.95 10.01
CA ILE A 25 -5.74 5.95 10.68
C ILE A 25 -5.86 7.33 10.02
N SER A 26 -5.82 8.39 10.83
CA SER A 26 -5.83 9.77 10.33
C SER A 26 -4.41 10.34 10.21
N THR A 27 -4.22 11.35 9.36
CA THR A 27 -2.95 12.09 9.27
C THR A 27 -2.56 12.74 10.59
N TRP A 28 -3.56 13.19 11.36
CA TRP A 28 -3.34 13.79 12.67
C TRP A 28 -2.79 12.78 13.68
N GLU A 29 -3.34 11.56 13.69
CA GLU A 29 -2.87 10.49 14.55
C GLU A 29 -1.44 10.08 14.17
N LEU A 30 -1.14 9.97 12.87
CA LEU A 30 0.21 9.73 12.37
C LEU A 30 1.16 10.83 12.81
N ALA A 31 0.87 12.09 12.48
CA ALA A 31 1.71 13.23 12.83
C ALA A 31 1.98 13.32 14.33
N LYS A 32 1.01 12.97 15.18
CA LYS A 32 1.19 12.94 16.63
C LYS A 32 2.24 11.90 17.08
N LYS A 33 2.43 10.79 16.36
CA LYS A 33 3.43 9.77 16.69
C LYS A 33 4.86 10.23 16.38
N TYR A 34 5.04 11.10 15.39
CA TYR A 34 6.35 11.52 14.90
C TYR A 34 6.78 12.91 15.38
N ALA A 35 5.85 13.74 15.85
CA ALA A 35 6.14 15.10 16.29
C ALA A 35 6.48 15.17 17.78
N GLU A 36 7.51 15.95 18.11
CA GLU A 36 7.87 16.29 19.48
C GLU A 36 7.09 17.53 19.98
N THR A 37 6.70 18.41 19.05
CA THR A 37 5.99 19.66 19.39
C THR A 37 4.65 19.83 18.65
N PRO A 38 3.72 20.65 19.18
CA PRO A 38 2.47 20.95 18.49
C PRO A 38 2.65 21.64 17.12
N SER A 39 3.67 22.48 16.97
CA SER A 39 3.96 23.18 15.72
C SER A 39 4.45 22.20 14.65
N GLU A 40 5.41 21.36 15.01
CA GLU A 40 5.93 20.29 14.15
C GLU A 40 4.83 19.32 13.72
N ARG A 41 3.94 18.93 14.65
CA ARG A 41 2.79 18.07 14.33
C ARG A 41 1.93 18.66 13.23
N ASN A 42 1.65 19.97 13.27
CA ASN A 42 0.81 20.61 12.26
C ASN A 42 1.50 20.61 10.88
N THR A 43 2.82 20.82 10.85
CA THR A 43 3.63 20.69 9.63
C THR A 43 3.59 19.26 9.09
N LEU A 44 3.86 18.26 9.93
CA LEU A 44 3.83 16.85 9.56
C LEU A 44 2.44 16.40 9.10
N ASP A 45 1.36 16.85 9.75
CA ASP A 45 -0.02 16.56 9.33
C ASP A 45 -0.28 17.04 7.89
N GLY A 46 0.22 18.23 7.52
CA GLY A 46 0.14 18.74 6.15
C GLY A 46 0.93 17.90 5.16
N VAL A 47 2.18 17.57 5.48
CA VAL A 47 3.06 16.74 4.64
C VAL A 47 2.46 15.34 4.45
N PHE A 48 2.08 14.67 5.53
CA PHE A 48 1.51 13.32 5.48
C PHE A 48 0.19 13.30 4.73
N ARG A 49 -0.66 14.33 4.88
CA ARG A 49 -1.89 14.43 4.09
C ARG A 49 -1.61 14.50 2.60
N TYR A 50 -0.64 15.31 2.18
CA TYR A 50 -0.26 15.40 0.77
C TYR A 50 0.22 14.03 0.25
N ARG A 51 1.14 13.39 0.98
CA ARG A 51 1.76 12.11 0.58
C ARG A 51 0.77 10.95 0.57
N LEU A 52 -0.06 10.79 1.61
CA LEU A 52 -1.10 9.75 1.66
C LEU A 52 -2.15 9.95 0.56
N ASN A 53 -2.54 11.19 0.22
CA ASN A 53 -3.43 11.41 -0.93
C ASN A 53 -2.78 10.99 -2.25
N LYS A 54 -1.47 11.22 -2.43
CA LYS A 54 -0.73 10.72 -3.60
C LYS A 54 -0.68 9.19 -3.66
N LEU A 55 -0.60 8.52 -2.52
CA LEU A 55 -0.67 7.07 -2.45
C LEU A 55 -2.08 6.54 -2.77
N VAL A 56 -3.13 7.27 -2.36
CA VAL A 56 -4.52 6.98 -2.75
C VAL A 56 -4.73 7.16 -4.25
N GLU A 57 -4.20 8.23 -4.86
CA GLU A 57 -4.24 8.44 -6.31
C GLU A 57 -3.58 7.30 -7.09
N LYS A 58 -2.55 6.67 -6.50
CA LYS A 58 -1.86 5.49 -7.06
C LYS A 58 -2.59 4.17 -6.75
N GLY A 59 -3.72 4.21 -6.05
CA GLY A 59 -4.48 3.03 -5.62
C GLY A 59 -3.83 2.24 -4.48
N LEU A 60 -2.75 2.74 -3.88
CA LEU A 60 -1.99 2.04 -2.83
C LEU A 60 -2.66 2.12 -1.45
N LEU A 61 -3.60 3.05 -1.30
CA LEU A 61 -4.38 3.29 -0.10
C LEU A 61 -5.82 3.61 -0.47
N GLU A 62 -6.74 3.30 0.44
CA GLU A 62 -8.12 3.78 0.38
C GLU A 62 -8.30 4.96 1.33
N LYS A 63 -9.21 5.86 0.95
CA LYS A 63 -9.54 7.06 1.73
C LYS A 63 -11.01 7.05 2.09
N THR A 64 -11.32 7.19 3.38
CA THR A 64 -12.67 7.41 3.88
C THR A 64 -12.75 8.77 4.55
N ILE A 65 -13.82 9.52 4.30
CA ILE A 65 -14.07 10.81 4.96
C ILE A 65 -15.27 10.64 5.89
N ILE A 66 -15.03 10.83 7.18
CA ILE A 66 -16.09 10.80 8.19
C ILE A 66 -16.36 12.21 8.72
N LYS A 67 -17.60 12.50 9.10
CA LYS A 67 -17.95 13.70 9.86
C LYS A 67 -18.01 13.35 11.35
N LYS A 68 -17.18 14.02 12.15
CA LYS A 68 -17.26 13.95 13.61
C LYS A 68 -17.56 15.35 14.12
N ASN A 69 -18.76 15.53 14.68
CA ASN A 69 -19.32 16.85 15.01
C ASN A 69 -19.29 17.78 13.78
N LYS A 70 -18.74 18.99 13.92
CA LYS A 70 -18.58 19.97 12.82
C LYS A 70 -17.30 19.78 11.98
N ARG A 71 -16.50 18.72 12.23
CA ARG A 71 -15.21 18.51 11.57
C ARG A 71 -15.25 17.31 10.63
N LYS A 72 -14.66 17.47 9.44
CA LYS A 72 -14.37 16.36 8.52
C LYS A 72 -13.04 15.74 8.92
N ILE A 73 -12.99 14.43 9.07
CA ILE A 73 -11.77 13.67 9.37
C ILE A 73 -11.53 12.72 8.20
N THR A 74 -10.31 12.77 7.66
CA THR A 74 -9.87 11.85 6.63
C THR A 74 -9.14 10.69 7.27
N LEU A 75 -9.57 9.49 6.93
CA LEU A 75 -9.04 8.22 7.40
C LEU A 75 -8.49 7.43 6.22
N PHE A 76 -7.40 6.71 6.46
CA PHE A 76 -6.67 5.93 5.47
C PHE A 76 -6.54 4.48 5.95
N GLN A 77 -6.62 3.55 4.99
CA GLN A 77 -6.42 2.12 5.20
C GLN A 77 -5.81 1.50 3.95
N LEU A 78 -5.29 0.28 4.07
CA LEU A 78 -4.91 -0.50 2.90
C LEU A 78 -6.16 -0.93 2.10
N PRO A 79 -6.04 -1.06 0.77
CA PRO A 79 -7.09 -1.67 -0.04
C PRO A 79 -7.38 -3.11 0.39
N GLN A 80 -8.63 -3.54 0.24
CA GLN A 80 -8.99 -4.95 0.49
C GLN A 80 -8.25 -5.93 -0.43
N THR A 81 -7.76 -5.44 -1.58
CA THR A 81 -6.95 -6.18 -2.55
C THR A 81 -5.47 -6.24 -2.17
N THR A 82 -5.16 -6.25 -0.88
CA THR A 82 -3.78 -6.27 -0.39
C THR A 82 -3.47 -7.60 0.31
N VAL A 83 -2.36 -8.24 -0.05
CA VAL A 83 -1.93 -9.53 0.52
C VAL A 83 -0.47 -9.45 0.98
N CYS A 84 -0.18 -9.87 2.21
CA CYS A 84 1.19 -10.15 2.64
C CYS A 84 1.47 -11.66 2.53
N TYR A 85 2.45 -12.05 1.73
CA TYR A 85 2.88 -13.44 1.57
C TYR A 85 4.41 -13.53 1.50
N ASN A 86 4.99 -14.46 2.26
CA ASN A 86 6.43 -14.73 2.32
C ASN A 86 7.31 -13.47 2.43
N GLY A 87 6.94 -12.55 3.33
CA GLY A 87 7.68 -11.30 3.56
C GLY A 87 7.54 -10.25 2.45
N SER A 88 6.61 -10.44 1.51
CA SER A 88 6.30 -9.47 0.45
C SER A 88 4.86 -8.99 0.55
N PHE A 89 4.67 -7.70 0.29
CA PHE A 89 3.41 -6.99 0.38
C PHE A 89 2.91 -6.68 -1.04
N PHE A 90 1.89 -7.42 -1.47
CA PHE A 90 1.25 -7.28 -2.76
C PHE A 90 0.06 -6.35 -2.63
N ILE A 91 0.14 -5.18 -3.25
CA ILE A 91 -1.00 -4.28 -3.41
C ILE A 91 -1.44 -4.41 -4.86
N PHE A 92 -2.58 -5.10 -5.07
CA PHE A 92 -3.12 -5.31 -6.40
C PHE A 92 -3.74 -3.99 -6.91
N THR A 93 -2.87 -3.20 -7.53
CA THR A 93 -3.14 -1.96 -8.28
C THR A 93 -2.77 -2.20 -9.74
N ASN A 94 -3.04 -1.26 -10.64
CA ASN A 94 -2.56 -1.33 -12.02
C ASN A 94 -1.49 -0.25 -12.26
N PRO A 95 -0.19 -0.58 -12.37
CA PRO A 95 0.41 -1.92 -12.27
C PRO A 95 0.49 -2.45 -10.82
N ILE A 96 0.60 -3.78 -10.65
CA ILE A 96 0.71 -4.40 -9.33
C ILE A 96 1.95 -3.85 -8.61
N THR A 97 1.76 -3.40 -7.38
CA THR A 97 2.85 -2.88 -6.55
C THR A 97 3.28 -3.92 -5.53
N ILE A 98 4.58 -4.21 -5.47
CA ILE A 98 5.17 -5.21 -4.56
C ILE A 98 6.23 -4.51 -3.71
N LEU A 99 6.02 -4.53 -2.40
CA LEU A 99 6.92 -3.95 -1.40
C LEU A 99 7.41 -5.03 -0.44
N ALA A 100 8.44 -4.74 0.35
CA ALA A 100 8.77 -5.59 1.49
C ALA A 100 7.60 -5.55 2.50
N CYS A 101 7.27 -6.68 3.12
CA CYS A 101 6.25 -6.72 4.17
C CYS A 101 6.89 -6.26 5.49
N PRO A 102 6.33 -5.24 6.18
CA PRO A 102 6.96 -4.66 7.37
C PRO A 102 7.04 -5.62 8.55
N TYR A 103 6.22 -6.68 8.55
CA TYR A 103 6.13 -7.67 9.62
C TYR A 103 7.11 -8.84 9.50
N PHE A 104 7.91 -8.91 8.44
CA PHE A 104 8.80 -10.03 8.19
C PHE A 104 10.25 -9.54 8.04
N PRO A 105 11.14 -9.86 9.00
CA PRO A 105 12.53 -9.38 8.99
C PRO A 105 13.40 -10.07 7.94
N LYS A 106 12.90 -11.07 7.21
CA LYS A 106 13.62 -11.67 6.08
C LYS A 106 13.61 -10.70 4.92
N LYS A 107 14.81 -10.29 4.48
CA LYS A 107 15.05 -9.50 3.27
C LYS A 107 14.08 -9.95 2.17
N CYS A 108 13.20 -9.03 1.77
CA CYS A 108 12.40 -9.20 0.56
C CYS A 108 13.37 -9.63 -0.55
N PRO A 109 13.16 -10.79 -1.22
CA PRO A 109 14.02 -11.16 -2.33
C PRO A 109 13.94 -10.02 -3.35
N SER A 110 15.09 -9.37 -3.53
CA SER A 110 15.34 -8.13 -4.26
C SER A 110 14.30 -7.82 -5.36
N LEU A 111 13.67 -6.65 -5.26
CA LEU A 111 12.96 -5.94 -6.35
C LEU A 111 12.33 -6.87 -7.39
N CYS A 112 11.24 -7.52 -7.01
CA CYS A 112 10.33 -8.14 -7.95
C CYS A 112 9.71 -7.04 -8.83
N LYS A 113 10.24 -6.85 -10.05
CA LYS A 113 9.59 -6.05 -11.10
C LYS A 113 8.87 -7.01 -12.05
N PRO A 114 7.59 -7.35 -11.79
CA PRO A 114 6.86 -8.22 -12.68
C PRO A 114 6.72 -7.55 -14.05
N VAL A 115 7.01 -8.30 -15.10
CA VAL A 115 6.71 -7.93 -16.49
C VAL A 115 5.41 -8.63 -16.86
N ILE A 116 4.37 -7.84 -17.04
CA ILE A 116 3.02 -8.32 -17.35
C ILE A 116 2.73 -7.95 -18.80
N PHE A 117 2.36 -8.93 -19.62
CA PHE A 117 1.96 -8.72 -21.00
C PHE A 117 0.95 -9.76 -21.44
N GLU A 118 0.12 -9.40 -22.40
CA GLU A 118 -0.86 -10.30 -23.02
C GLU A 118 -0.24 -11.00 -24.23
N ARG A 119 -0.44 -12.32 -24.33
CA ARG A 119 -0.10 -13.09 -25.53
C ARG A 119 -1.19 -14.12 -25.77
N ASN A 120 -1.77 -14.14 -26.98
CA ASN A 120 -2.83 -15.07 -27.37
C ASN A 120 -4.01 -15.08 -26.37
N GLN A 121 -4.53 -13.89 -25.98
CA GLN A 121 -5.62 -13.74 -25.00
C GLN A 121 -5.33 -14.34 -23.61
N LYS A 122 -4.05 -14.58 -23.29
CA LYS A 122 -3.61 -15.04 -21.97
C LYS A 122 -2.66 -14.02 -21.36
N ILE A 123 -2.90 -13.70 -20.09
CA ILE A 123 -2.03 -12.84 -19.30
C ILE A 123 -0.79 -13.66 -18.89
N ILE A 124 0.39 -13.19 -19.27
CA ILE A 124 1.66 -13.80 -18.91
C ILE A 124 2.37 -12.89 -17.90
N VAL A 125 2.68 -13.43 -16.72
CA VAL A 125 3.48 -12.76 -15.70
C VAL A 125 4.89 -13.35 -15.69
N LYS A 126 5.89 -12.57 -16.09
CA LYS A 126 7.33 -12.94 -16.08
C LYS A 126 8.13 -12.06 -15.13
N GLY A 127 9.35 -12.52 -14.80
CA GLY A 127 10.35 -11.68 -14.13
C GLY A 127 10.24 -11.61 -12.60
N CYS A 128 9.37 -12.41 -11.99
CA CYS A 128 9.29 -12.47 -10.53
C CYS A 128 9.12 -13.90 -9.99
N PRO A 129 10.21 -14.51 -9.48
CA PRO A 129 10.16 -15.84 -8.86
C PRO A 129 9.16 -15.93 -7.69
N LEU A 130 8.96 -14.83 -6.97
CA LEU A 130 8.01 -14.75 -5.86
C LEU A 130 6.56 -14.96 -6.32
N ILE A 131 6.17 -14.43 -7.48
CA ILE A 131 4.84 -14.67 -8.07
C ILE A 131 4.77 -16.08 -8.67
N GLN A 132 5.83 -16.50 -9.38
CA GLN A 132 5.87 -17.82 -10.04
C GLN A 132 5.78 -18.98 -9.04
N ASN A 133 6.38 -18.83 -7.86
CA ASN A 133 6.38 -19.83 -6.80
C ASN A 133 5.31 -19.59 -5.74
N ALA A 134 4.43 -18.60 -5.94
CA ALA A 134 3.34 -18.33 -5.02
C ALA A 134 2.32 -19.49 -4.99
N PRO A 135 1.57 -19.66 -3.88
CA PRO A 135 0.44 -20.58 -3.81
C PRO A 135 -0.58 -20.25 -4.89
N GLU A 136 -1.30 -21.27 -5.36
CA GLU A 136 -2.24 -21.12 -6.47
C GLU A 136 -3.33 -20.09 -6.19
N GLN A 137 -3.78 -19.97 -4.94
CA GLN A 137 -4.73 -18.96 -4.49
C GLN A 137 -4.22 -17.53 -4.74
N LEU A 138 -2.94 -17.25 -4.48
CA LEU A 138 -2.36 -15.93 -4.69
C LEU A 138 -2.18 -15.64 -6.19
N LYS A 139 -1.80 -16.65 -6.97
CA LYS A 139 -1.73 -16.53 -8.43
C LYS A 139 -3.11 -16.25 -9.03
N GLN A 140 -4.15 -16.94 -8.56
CA GLN A 140 -5.53 -16.69 -8.97
C GLN A 140 -5.97 -15.27 -8.63
N LEU A 141 -5.66 -14.76 -7.43
CA LEU A 141 -5.95 -13.36 -7.07
C LEU A 141 -5.22 -12.37 -7.99
N ILE A 142 -3.95 -12.64 -8.31
CA ILE A 142 -3.17 -11.85 -9.27
C ILE A 142 -3.84 -11.86 -10.65
N TYR A 143 -4.19 -13.04 -11.18
CA TYR A 143 -4.83 -13.16 -12.48
C TYR A 143 -6.21 -12.49 -12.52
N GLN A 144 -7.05 -12.72 -11.51
CA GLN A 144 -8.38 -12.09 -11.40
C GLN A 144 -8.29 -10.55 -11.36
N HIS A 145 -7.27 -10.01 -10.69
CA HIS A 145 -7.05 -8.56 -10.66
C HIS A 145 -6.60 -8.02 -12.01
N LEU A 146 -5.82 -8.80 -12.77
CA LEU A 146 -5.29 -8.40 -14.07
C LEU A 146 -6.29 -8.61 -15.23
N GLU A 147 -7.23 -9.52 -15.09
CA GLU A 147 -8.29 -9.79 -16.09
C GLU A 147 -9.48 -8.83 -15.98
N LYS A 148 -9.61 -8.09 -14.87
CA LYS A 148 -10.64 -7.06 -14.72
C LYS A 148 -10.14 -5.74 -15.33
N PRO A 149 -10.82 -5.20 -16.35
CA PRO A 149 -10.44 -3.94 -17.01
C PRO A 149 -10.57 -2.72 -16.11
#